data_AF-A0A2Z3HDP4-F1
#
_entry.id   AF-A0A2Z3HDP4-F1
#
_cell.length_a   1.000
_cell.length_b   1.000
_cell.length_c   1.000
_cell.angle_alpha   90.00
_cell.angle_beta   90.00
_cell.angle_gamma   90.00
#
_symmetry.space_group_name_H-M   'P 1'
#
loop_
_entity.id
_entity.type
_entity.pdbx_description
1 polymer ?
#
loop_
_entity_poly.entity_id
_entity_poly.type
_entity_poly.pdbx_seq_one_letter_code
_entity_poly.pdbx_strand_id
1 'polypeptide(L)'
;MSEPSPIPPVVLVELKNVRDQVWDVFGHWNLFTGLFADQDTVKILAWAFNRGAGGLIHQAVRTEIAVGLGRLLDPAVDRVKKQPRHNLTVERMVSHVETLRPEQADGMRVELAEARNHFEPLRRWRDKYHAHRDHAVAMGLEPIAQVDREAVNTVLAVLGKLMNRVCEALDSPITDYRPAYKGAADQLLAFVRPMYQASRERLRIAEAGL
;
A
#
# COMPACT_ATOMS: atom_id res chain seq x y z
N MET A 1 -22.32 -35.31 -3.55
CA MET A 1 -21.71 -33.96 -3.41
C MET A 1 -22.31 -33.12 -4.52
N SER A 2 -23.04 -32.06 -4.19
CA SER A 2 -23.61 -31.16 -5.19
C SER A 2 -22.48 -30.39 -5.88
N GLU A 3 -22.57 -30.18 -7.19
CA GLU A 3 -21.61 -29.34 -7.90
C GLU A 3 -21.63 -27.91 -7.34
N PRO A 4 -20.47 -27.25 -7.19
CA PRO A 4 -20.41 -25.89 -6.68
C PRO A 4 -21.13 -24.93 -7.63
N SER A 5 -21.94 -24.03 -7.06
CA SER A 5 -22.69 -23.04 -7.83
C SER A 5 -21.73 -22.19 -8.69
N PRO A 6 -22.06 -21.94 -9.97
CA PRO A 6 -21.22 -21.14 -10.85
C PRO A 6 -21.05 -19.71 -10.30
N ILE A 7 -19.83 -19.19 -10.41
CA ILE A 7 -19.50 -17.85 -9.91
C ILE A 7 -20.07 -16.80 -10.87
N PRO A 8 -20.87 -15.82 -10.40
CA PRO A 8 -21.42 -14.79 -11.26
C PRO A 8 -20.32 -13.94 -11.93
N PRO A 9 -20.44 -13.58 -13.23
CA PRO A 9 -19.43 -12.79 -13.93
C PRO A 9 -19.08 -11.46 -13.26
N VAL A 10 -20.07 -10.80 -12.63
CA VAL A 10 -19.86 -9.56 -11.89
C VAL A 10 -18.89 -9.74 -10.71
N VAL A 11 -18.94 -10.89 -10.02
CA VAL A 11 -18.03 -11.20 -8.90
C VAL A 11 -16.60 -11.36 -9.41
N LEU A 12 -16.40 -11.98 -10.58
CA LEU A 12 -15.08 -12.13 -11.18
C LEU A 12 -14.48 -10.77 -11.60
N VAL A 13 -15.30 -9.85 -12.11
CA VAL A 13 -14.87 -8.48 -12.44
C VAL A 13 -14.49 -7.71 -11.17
N GLU A 14 -15.31 -7.80 -10.11
CA GLU A 14 -14.99 -7.19 -8.83
C GLU A 14 -13.70 -7.77 -8.22
N LEU A 15 -13.54 -9.10 -8.25
CA LEU A 15 -12.34 -9.81 -7.78
C LEU A 15 -11.09 -9.32 -8.52
N LYS A 16 -11.13 -9.25 -9.85
CA LYS A 16 -10.00 -8.75 -10.65
C LYS A 16 -9.58 -7.35 -10.19
N ASN A 17 -10.53 -6.44 -10.06
CA ASN A 17 -10.25 -5.05 -9.68
C ASN A 17 -9.70 -4.92 -8.25
N VAL A 18 -10.23 -5.70 -7.29
CA VAL A 18 -9.67 -5.75 -5.93
C VAL A 18 -8.25 -6.32 -5.96
N ARG A 19 -8.03 -7.40 -6.72
CA ARG A 19 -6.73 -8.05 -6.86
C ARG A 19 -5.68 -7.11 -7.46
N ASP A 20 -6.02 -6.40 -8.52
CA ASP A 20 -5.15 -5.41 -9.16
C ASP A 20 -4.81 -4.28 -8.17
N GLN A 21 -5.78 -3.82 -7.39
CA GLN A 21 -5.53 -2.81 -6.36
C GLN A 21 -4.64 -3.32 -5.22
N VAL A 22 -4.76 -4.59 -4.79
CA VAL A 22 -3.84 -5.21 -3.83
C VAL A 22 -2.43 -5.24 -4.42
N TRP A 23 -2.30 -5.71 -5.66
CA TRP A 23 -1.03 -5.77 -6.38
C TRP A 23 -0.36 -4.39 -6.47
N ASP A 24 -1.11 -3.36 -6.82
CA ASP A 24 -0.62 -1.99 -6.90
C ASP A 24 -0.07 -1.50 -5.57
N VAL A 25 -0.75 -1.76 -4.44
CA VAL A 25 -0.26 -1.36 -3.11
C VAL A 25 1.05 -2.08 -2.78
N PHE A 26 1.15 -3.37 -3.06
CA PHE A 26 2.41 -4.12 -2.92
C PHE A 26 3.52 -3.51 -3.78
N GLY A 27 3.22 -3.12 -5.02
CA GLY A 27 4.14 -2.42 -5.92
C GLY A 27 4.66 -1.10 -5.34
N HIS A 28 3.76 -0.25 -4.84
CA HIS A 28 4.15 1.01 -4.19
C HIS A 28 4.95 0.78 -2.92
N TRP A 29 4.64 -0.25 -2.13
CA TRP A 29 5.41 -0.60 -0.95
C TRP A 29 6.82 -1.10 -1.27
N ASN A 30 6.95 -1.90 -2.33
CA ASN A 30 8.24 -2.36 -2.83
C ASN A 30 9.08 -1.19 -3.34
N LEU A 31 8.47 -0.24 -4.05
CA LEU A 31 9.14 0.99 -4.45
C LEU A 31 9.57 1.80 -3.23
N PHE A 32 8.69 2.00 -2.25
CA PHE A 32 8.98 2.75 -1.04
C PHE A 32 10.16 2.15 -0.28
N THR A 33 10.12 0.84 -0.02
CA THR A 33 11.19 0.16 0.71
C THR A 33 12.49 0.12 -0.10
N GLY A 34 12.44 -0.06 -1.41
CA GLY A 34 13.62 0.02 -2.27
C GLY A 34 14.28 1.40 -2.30
N LEU A 35 13.50 2.48 -2.20
CA LEU A 35 14.02 3.85 -2.20
C LEU A 35 14.46 4.35 -0.81
N PHE A 36 13.80 3.90 0.25
CA PHE A 36 13.91 4.53 1.58
C PHE A 36 14.34 3.58 2.70
N ALA A 37 14.56 2.29 2.45
CA ALA A 37 15.03 1.36 3.49
C ALA A 37 16.55 1.43 3.76
N ASP A 38 17.33 1.87 2.78
CA ASP A 38 18.79 1.92 2.85
C ASP A 38 19.29 3.36 2.99
N GLN A 39 20.17 3.60 3.97
CA GLN A 39 20.66 4.96 4.24
C GLN A 39 21.48 5.53 3.09
N ASP A 40 22.22 4.69 2.35
CA ASP A 40 23.02 5.18 1.24
C ASP A 40 22.13 5.58 0.06
N THR A 41 21.07 4.82 -0.19
CA THR A 41 20.00 5.17 -1.13
C THR A 41 19.32 6.49 -0.75
N VAL A 42 18.98 6.66 0.53
CA VAL A 42 18.39 7.93 1.04
C VAL A 42 19.35 9.10 0.82
N LYS A 43 20.66 8.95 1.06
CA LYS A 43 21.66 10.00 0.80
C LYS A 43 21.74 10.36 -0.68
N ILE A 44 21.72 9.36 -1.57
CA ILE A 44 21.73 9.56 -3.02
C ILE A 44 20.50 10.36 -3.45
N LEU A 45 19.32 9.98 -2.97
CA LEU A 45 18.07 10.67 -3.27
C LEU A 45 18.05 12.10 -2.72
N ALA A 46 18.51 12.31 -1.48
CA ALA A 46 18.59 13.63 -0.86
C ALA A 46 19.55 14.56 -1.60
N TRP A 47 20.66 14.01 -2.13
CA TRP A 47 21.59 14.76 -2.97
C TRP A 47 20.98 15.10 -4.34
N ALA A 48 20.40 14.12 -5.02
CA ALA A 48 19.98 14.25 -6.41
C ALA A 48 18.78 15.18 -6.60
N PHE A 49 17.86 15.17 -5.66
CA PHE A 49 16.59 15.89 -5.79
C PHE A 49 16.57 17.24 -5.06
N ASN A 50 17.73 17.66 -4.51
CA ASN A 50 17.82 18.74 -3.51
C ASN A 50 16.90 18.45 -2.31
N ARG A 51 16.98 19.21 -1.21
CA ARG A 51 16.22 18.88 0.03
C ARG A 51 14.69 18.76 -0.15
N GLY A 52 14.12 19.25 -1.26
CA GLY A 52 12.68 19.29 -1.52
C GLY A 52 12.11 18.05 -2.23
N ALA A 53 12.64 17.66 -3.40
CA ALA A 53 11.94 16.67 -4.24
C ALA A 53 12.04 15.23 -3.72
N GLY A 54 13.08 14.87 -2.97
CA GLY A 54 13.13 13.58 -2.25
C GLY A 54 12.01 13.47 -1.20
N GLY A 55 11.72 14.57 -0.49
CA GLY A 55 10.60 14.66 0.44
C GLY A 55 9.25 14.54 -0.26
N LEU A 56 9.09 15.15 -1.44
CA LEU A 56 7.87 15.04 -2.25
C LEU A 56 7.63 13.61 -2.75
N ILE A 57 8.66 12.92 -3.24
CA ILE A 57 8.55 11.51 -3.67
C ILE A 57 8.19 10.62 -2.48
N HIS A 58 8.88 10.79 -1.34
CA HIS A 58 8.59 10.05 -0.13
C HIS A 58 7.14 10.24 0.32
N GLN A 59 6.67 11.49 0.33
CA GLN A 59 5.28 11.82 0.67
C GLN A 59 4.29 11.22 -0.33
N ALA A 60 4.51 11.38 -1.64
CA ALA A 60 3.62 10.88 -2.67
C ALA A 60 3.45 9.36 -2.60
N VAL A 61 4.55 8.61 -2.51
CA VAL A 61 4.49 7.14 -2.42
C VAL A 61 3.78 6.69 -1.14
N ARG A 62 4.08 7.33 0.01
CA ARG A 62 3.39 7.04 1.28
C ARG A 62 1.89 7.33 1.19
N THR A 63 1.50 8.41 0.52
CA THR A 63 0.10 8.74 0.27
C THR A 63 -0.59 7.67 -0.56
N GLU A 64 0.03 7.22 -1.66
CA GLU A 64 -0.55 6.16 -2.50
C GLU A 64 -0.74 4.85 -1.73
N ILE A 65 0.22 4.46 -0.88
CA ILE A 65 0.07 3.29 0.00
C ILE A 65 -1.10 3.47 0.96
N ALA A 66 -1.18 4.62 1.64
CA ALA A 66 -2.24 4.90 2.62
C ALA A 66 -3.64 4.93 1.98
N VAL A 67 -3.76 5.55 0.80
CA VAL A 67 -5.01 5.63 0.05
C VAL A 67 -5.40 4.27 -0.50
N GLY A 68 -4.45 3.52 -1.08
CA GLY A 68 -4.69 2.19 -1.61
C GLY A 68 -5.12 1.19 -0.54
N LEU A 69 -4.42 1.14 0.59
CA LEU A 69 -4.84 0.33 1.75
C LEU A 69 -6.21 0.77 2.28
N GLY A 70 -6.45 2.08 2.31
CA GLY A 70 -7.76 2.65 2.63
C GLY A 70 -8.88 2.10 1.75
N ARG A 71 -8.74 2.20 0.43
CA ARG A 71 -9.74 1.68 -0.52
C ARG A 71 -10.03 0.19 -0.33
N LEU A 72 -9.02 -0.60 0.07
CA LEU A 72 -9.15 -2.04 0.27
C LEU A 72 -9.79 -2.41 1.61
N LEU A 73 -9.51 -1.65 2.68
CA LEU A 73 -9.84 -1.98 4.07
C LEU A 73 -10.94 -1.11 4.69
N ASP A 74 -11.31 0.00 4.07
CA ASP A 74 -12.47 0.81 4.47
C ASP A 74 -13.76 -0.05 4.43
N PRO A 75 -14.85 0.38 5.09
CA PRO A 75 -16.12 -0.34 5.05
C PRO A 75 -16.64 -0.53 3.63
N ALA A 76 -17.26 -1.68 3.35
CA ALA A 76 -17.88 -1.98 2.06
C ALA A 76 -19.05 -1.02 1.71
N VAL A 77 -19.64 -0.38 2.71
CA VAL A 77 -20.68 0.63 2.54
C VAL A 77 -20.35 1.86 3.37
N ASP A 78 -20.18 2.98 2.69
CA ASP A 78 -20.06 4.30 3.32
C ASP A 78 -21.30 5.15 3.08
N ARG A 79 -21.50 6.18 3.91
CA ARG A 79 -22.57 7.17 3.73
C ARG A 79 -22.00 8.47 3.18
N VAL A 80 -22.29 8.77 1.93
CA VAL A 80 -21.96 10.07 1.30
C VAL A 80 -23.26 10.84 1.12
N LYS A 81 -23.36 12.03 1.71
CA LYS A 81 -24.59 12.87 1.67
C LYS A 81 -25.86 12.10 2.07
N LYS A 82 -25.75 11.25 3.11
CA LYS A 82 -26.81 10.34 3.60
C LYS A 82 -27.24 9.21 2.65
N GLN A 83 -26.58 9.04 1.51
CA GLN A 83 -26.83 7.91 0.60
C GLN A 83 -25.77 6.83 0.79
N PRO A 84 -26.15 5.53 0.79
CA PRO A 84 -25.20 4.43 0.82
C PRO A 84 -24.40 4.41 -0.50
N ARG A 85 -23.08 4.36 -0.38
CA ARG A 85 -22.15 4.14 -1.48
C ARG A 85 -21.44 2.82 -1.25
N HIS A 86 -21.51 1.94 -2.25
CA HIS A 86 -20.79 0.68 -2.22
C HIS A 86 -19.35 0.90 -2.64
N ASN A 87 -18.43 0.54 -1.75
CA ASN A 87 -17.00 0.54 -2.02
C ASN A 87 -16.60 -0.85 -2.54
N LEU A 88 -15.65 -0.86 -3.47
CA LEU A 88 -15.04 -2.08 -3.94
C LEU A 88 -13.87 -2.45 -3.00
N THR A 89 -14.16 -3.26 -1.99
CA THR A 89 -13.25 -3.57 -0.88
C THR A 89 -13.05 -5.08 -0.73
N VAL A 90 -12.07 -5.47 0.09
CA VAL A 90 -11.87 -6.89 0.44
C VAL A 90 -13.04 -7.43 1.24
N GLU A 91 -13.68 -6.62 2.07
CA GLU A 91 -14.90 -7.00 2.80
C GLU A 91 -16.03 -7.46 1.87
N ARG A 92 -16.17 -6.80 0.72
CA ARG A 92 -17.16 -7.19 -0.29
C ARG A 92 -16.83 -8.56 -0.88
N MET A 93 -15.55 -8.85 -1.11
CA MET A 93 -15.13 -10.17 -1.59
C MET A 93 -15.38 -11.27 -0.57
N VAL A 94 -15.09 -11.03 0.71
CA VAL A 94 -15.43 -11.95 1.80
C VAL A 94 -16.93 -12.21 1.83
N SER A 95 -17.77 -11.19 1.63
CA SER A 95 -19.23 -11.34 1.59
C SER A 95 -19.71 -12.20 0.41
N HIS A 96 -19.06 -12.11 -0.75
CA HIS A 96 -19.35 -13.01 -1.88
C HIS A 96 -18.96 -14.44 -1.57
N VAL A 97 -17.80 -14.67 -0.93
CA VAL A 97 -17.38 -16.00 -0.49
C VAL A 97 -18.37 -16.58 0.53
N GLU A 98 -18.81 -15.82 1.52
CA GLU A 98 -19.84 -16.25 2.49
C GLU A 98 -21.13 -16.69 1.82
N THR A 99 -21.51 -16.04 0.72
CA THR A 99 -22.74 -16.35 -0.02
C THR A 99 -22.58 -17.56 -0.93
N LEU A 100 -21.44 -17.66 -1.64
CA LEU A 100 -21.22 -18.66 -2.69
C LEU A 100 -20.56 -19.94 -2.19
N ARG A 101 -19.75 -19.85 -1.13
CA ARG A 101 -18.89 -20.89 -0.54
C ARG A 101 -18.77 -20.70 0.99
N PRO A 102 -19.89 -20.76 1.73
CA PRO A 102 -19.91 -20.49 3.17
C PRO A 102 -18.91 -21.34 3.97
N GLU A 103 -18.63 -22.57 3.53
CA GLU A 103 -17.66 -23.47 4.13
C GLU A 103 -16.21 -22.97 4.04
N GLN A 104 -15.91 -22.09 3.10
CA GLN A 104 -14.57 -21.51 2.90
C GLN A 104 -14.41 -20.13 3.53
N ALA A 105 -15.51 -19.51 3.98
CA ALA A 105 -15.51 -18.19 4.59
C ALA A 105 -14.97 -18.17 6.03
N ASP A 106 -14.77 -19.34 6.65
CA ASP A 106 -14.38 -19.45 8.05
C ASP A 106 -13.09 -18.67 8.35
N GLY A 107 -13.09 -17.88 9.42
CA GLY A 107 -11.96 -17.03 9.81
C GLY A 107 -11.61 -15.86 8.86
N MET A 108 -12.19 -15.73 7.66
CA MET A 108 -11.88 -14.60 6.75
C MET A 108 -12.26 -13.24 7.36
N ARG A 109 -13.37 -13.20 8.10
CA ARG A 109 -13.80 -12.00 8.85
C ARG A 109 -12.84 -11.63 9.98
N VAL A 110 -12.23 -12.62 10.63
CA VAL A 110 -11.24 -12.41 11.69
C VAL A 110 -9.96 -11.82 11.10
N GLU A 111 -9.47 -12.39 9.99
CA GLU A 111 -8.30 -11.88 9.27
C GLU A 111 -8.55 -10.46 8.73
N LEU A 112 -9.75 -10.18 8.22
CA LEU A 112 -10.13 -8.84 7.79
C LEU A 112 -10.12 -7.83 8.96
N ALA A 113 -10.64 -8.23 10.13
CA ALA A 113 -10.61 -7.40 11.33
C ALA A 113 -9.18 -7.15 11.82
N GLU A 114 -8.32 -8.18 11.79
CA GLU A 114 -6.90 -8.07 12.09
C GLU A 114 -6.20 -7.07 11.16
N ALA A 115 -6.39 -7.19 9.83
CA ALA A 115 -5.84 -6.25 8.86
C ALA A 115 -6.31 -4.80 9.12
N ARG A 116 -7.60 -4.61 9.45
CA ARG A 116 -8.16 -3.29 9.81
C ARG A 116 -7.52 -2.72 11.08
N ASN A 117 -7.31 -3.54 12.10
CA ASN A 117 -6.67 -3.11 13.35
C ASN A 117 -5.23 -2.64 13.12
N HIS A 118 -4.45 -3.36 12.31
CA HIS A 118 -3.09 -2.93 11.96
C HIS A 118 -3.08 -1.69 11.04
N PHE A 119 -4.11 -1.49 10.23
CA PHE A 119 -4.24 -0.32 9.35
C PHE A 119 -4.73 0.94 10.08
N GLU A 120 -5.42 0.81 11.23
CA GLU A 120 -6.03 1.94 11.95
C GLU A 120 -5.10 3.14 12.20
N PRO A 121 -3.82 2.97 12.61
CA PRO A 121 -2.90 4.11 12.75
C PRO A 121 -2.67 4.86 11.43
N LEU A 122 -2.52 4.12 10.33
CA LEU A 122 -2.33 4.67 8.98
C LEU A 122 -3.62 5.33 8.46
N ARG A 123 -4.79 4.77 8.78
CA ARG A 123 -6.09 5.36 8.50
C ARG A 123 -6.25 6.72 9.17
N ARG A 124 -5.97 6.81 10.47
CA ARG A 124 -6.01 8.08 11.22
C ARG A 124 -5.03 9.10 10.63
N TRP A 125 -3.83 8.65 10.28
CA TRP A 125 -2.85 9.49 9.60
C TRP A 125 -3.40 10.05 8.29
N ARG A 126 -3.97 9.18 7.44
CA ARG A 126 -4.59 9.55 6.16
C ARG A 126 -5.73 10.56 6.36
N ASP A 127 -6.64 10.29 7.29
CA ASP A 127 -7.82 11.13 7.52
C ASP A 127 -7.41 12.54 8.01
N LYS A 128 -6.41 12.63 8.90
CA LYS A 128 -5.86 13.91 9.36
C LYS A 128 -5.11 14.68 8.26
N TYR A 129 -4.32 13.98 7.45
CA TYR A 129 -3.41 14.61 6.47
C TYR A 129 -4.07 14.92 5.12
N HIS A 130 -4.97 14.06 4.65
CA HIS A 130 -5.57 14.16 3.32
C HIS A 130 -7.04 14.58 3.31
N ALA A 131 -7.84 14.15 4.30
CA ALA A 131 -9.27 14.43 4.28
C ALA A 131 -9.63 15.79 4.91
N HIS A 132 -8.94 16.19 5.99
CA HIS A 132 -9.36 17.35 6.77
C HIS A 132 -8.31 18.43 7.02
N ARG A 133 -7.04 18.23 6.60
CA ARG A 133 -5.89 19.12 6.89
C ARG A 133 -6.09 19.84 8.23
N ASP A 134 -6.24 19.02 9.28
CA ASP A 134 -6.72 19.47 10.58
C ASP A 134 -5.93 20.70 11.02
N HIS A 135 -6.63 21.75 11.46
CA HIS A 135 -6.01 23.00 11.88
C HIS A 135 -4.94 22.76 12.95
N ALA A 136 -5.16 21.84 13.89
CA ALA A 136 -4.18 21.50 14.92
C ALA A 136 -2.89 20.89 14.32
N VAL A 137 -3.04 20.03 13.31
CA VAL A 137 -1.91 19.42 12.59
C VAL A 137 -1.22 20.46 11.71
N ALA A 138 -1.97 21.32 11.02
CA ALA A 138 -1.44 22.38 10.18
C ALA A 138 -0.63 23.42 10.98
N MET A 139 -1.03 23.67 12.23
CA MET A 139 -0.35 24.57 13.17
C MET A 139 0.77 23.89 13.97
N GLY A 140 1.02 22.59 13.78
CA GLY A 140 2.05 21.83 14.50
C GLY A 140 1.76 21.60 15.98
N LEU A 141 0.50 21.72 16.39
CA LEU A 141 0.05 21.57 17.79
C LEU A 141 -0.12 20.10 18.19
N GLU A 142 -0.26 19.20 17.22
CA GLU A 142 -0.33 17.75 17.44
C GLU A 142 0.72 17.02 16.60
N PRO A 143 1.60 16.20 17.21
CA PRO A 143 2.57 15.42 16.47
C PRO A 143 1.87 14.36 15.64
N ILE A 144 2.26 14.26 14.38
CA ILE A 144 1.72 13.27 13.45
C ILE A 144 2.29 11.90 13.81
N ALA A 145 1.42 10.92 14.04
CA ALA A 145 1.85 9.54 14.23
C ALA A 145 2.72 9.08 13.05
N GLN A 146 3.92 8.61 13.35
CA GLN A 146 4.76 8.00 12.32
C GLN A 146 4.11 6.69 11.88
N VAL A 147 4.08 6.47 10.57
CA VAL A 147 3.60 5.21 10.02
C VAL A 147 4.74 4.23 10.18
N ASP A 148 4.51 3.23 11.01
CA ASP A 148 5.46 2.19 11.27
C ASP A 148 5.56 1.24 10.07
N ARG A 149 6.79 0.99 9.62
CA ARG A 149 7.10 0.07 8.54
C ARG A 149 6.62 -1.34 8.87
N GLU A 150 6.76 -1.75 10.12
CA GLU A 150 6.30 -3.06 10.59
C GLU A 150 4.78 -3.17 10.47
N ALA A 151 4.04 -2.14 10.90
CA ALA A 151 2.59 -2.10 10.73
C ALA A 151 2.16 -2.26 9.26
N VAL A 152 2.81 -1.56 8.31
CA VAL A 152 2.50 -1.72 6.88
C VAL A 152 2.83 -3.11 6.37
N ASN A 153 3.98 -3.68 6.74
CA ASN A 153 4.34 -5.05 6.38
C ASN A 153 3.31 -6.07 6.90
N THR A 154 2.87 -5.92 8.14
CA THR A 154 1.89 -6.81 8.76
C THR A 154 0.53 -6.71 8.06
N VAL A 155 0.04 -5.47 7.79
CA VAL A 155 -1.19 -5.27 7.02
C VAL A 155 -1.10 -5.97 5.66
N LEU A 156 0.01 -5.77 4.93
CA LEU A 156 0.18 -6.37 3.60
C LEU A 156 0.25 -7.90 3.67
N ALA A 157 0.94 -8.47 4.66
CA ALA A 157 1.01 -9.91 4.84
C ALA A 157 -0.38 -10.53 5.08
N VAL A 158 -1.17 -9.95 5.99
CA VAL A 158 -2.54 -10.41 6.27
C VAL A 158 -3.43 -10.24 5.04
N LEU A 159 -3.32 -9.09 4.35
CA LEU A 159 -4.10 -8.79 3.15
C LEU A 159 -3.79 -9.74 1.99
N GLY A 160 -2.51 -10.04 1.75
CA GLY A 160 -2.08 -10.98 0.71
C GLY A 160 -2.57 -12.41 0.99
N LYS A 161 -2.47 -12.85 2.25
CA LYS A 161 -3.02 -14.15 2.69
C LYS A 161 -4.53 -14.20 2.47
N LEU A 162 -5.26 -13.21 2.97
CA LEU A 162 -6.71 -13.12 2.84
C LEU A 162 -7.16 -13.11 1.38
N MET A 163 -6.46 -12.35 0.53
CA MET A 163 -6.78 -12.27 -0.90
C MET A 163 -6.55 -13.60 -1.62
N ASN A 164 -5.50 -14.35 -1.27
CA ASN A 164 -5.28 -15.69 -1.81
C ASN A 164 -6.37 -16.68 -1.40
N ARG A 165 -6.82 -16.63 -0.14
CA ARG A 165 -7.94 -17.48 0.31
C ARG A 165 -9.24 -17.16 -0.44
N VAL A 166 -9.51 -15.88 -0.69
CA VAL A 166 -10.66 -15.46 -1.50
C VAL A 166 -10.50 -15.95 -2.95
N CYS A 167 -9.30 -15.84 -3.54
CA CYS A 167 -9.05 -16.36 -4.88
C CYS A 167 -9.31 -17.87 -4.95
N GLU A 168 -8.80 -18.64 -3.98
CA GLU A 168 -9.01 -20.08 -3.88
C GLU A 168 -10.51 -20.42 -3.77
N ALA A 169 -11.25 -19.72 -2.90
CA ALA A 169 -12.69 -19.92 -2.76
C ALA A 169 -13.50 -19.53 -4.00
N LEU A 170 -12.97 -18.62 -4.82
CA LEU A 170 -13.60 -18.19 -6.06
C LEU A 170 -12.96 -18.83 -7.30
N ASP A 171 -12.32 -19.99 -7.14
CA ASP A 171 -11.73 -20.79 -8.23
C ASP A 171 -10.81 -19.96 -9.17
N SER A 172 -10.15 -18.95 -8.60
CA SER A 172 -9.29 -17.99 -9.29
C SER A 172 -7.82 -18.24 -8.94
N PRO A 173 -6.88 -17.97 -9.88
CA PRO A 173 -5.45 -18.12 -9.60
C PRO A 173 -4.99 -17.33 -8.37
N ILE A 174 -4.26 -18.00 -7.49
CA ILE A 174 -3.55 -17.38 -6.36
C ILE A 174 -2.34 -16.58 -6.87
N THR A 175 -1.88 -15.62 -6.07
CA THR A 175 -0.74 -14.75 -6.39
C THR A 175 0.26 -14.78 -5.25
N ASP A 176 1.55 -14.83 -5.59
CA ASP A 176 2.60 -14.71 -4.58
C ASP A 176 2.78 -13.23 -4.20
N TYR A 177 1.97 -12.78 -3.23
CA TYR A 177 2.07 -11.43 -2.67
C TYR A 177 3.27 -11.32 -1.73
N ARG A 178 4.48 -11.23 -2.30
CA ARG A 178 5.69 -10.95 -1.55
C ARG A 178 6.16 -9.53 -1.81
N PRO A 179 6.63 -8.83 -0.76
CA PRO A 179 7.42 -7.65 -0.97
C PRO A 179 8.68 -8.02 -1.76
N ALA A 180 8.74 -7.65 -3.04
CA ALA A 180 9.90 -7.87 -3.89
C ALA A 180 10.78 -6.63 -3.82
N TYR A 181 11.97 -6.77 -3.24
CA TYR A 181 12.92 -5.67 -3.06
C TYR A 181 13.55 -5.14 -4.36
N LYS A 182 13.21 -5.67 -5.54
CA LYS A 182 13.96 -5.44 -6.78
C LYS A 182 13.06 -5.06 -7.94
N GLY A 183 13.50 -4.05 -8.71
CA GLY A 183 12.88 -3.64 -9.97
C GLY A 183 12.82 -2.12 -10.17
N ALA A 184 11.78 -1.47 -9.64
CA ALA A 184 11.51 -0.06 -9.94
C ALA A 184 12.46 0.92 -9.22
N ALA A 185 12.81 0.63 -7.96
CA ALA A 185 13.78 1.44 -7.21
C ALA A 185 15.17 1.35 -7.83
N ASP A 186 15.61 0.14 -8.21
CA ASP A 186 16.92 -0.08 -8.85
C ASP A 186 17.05 0.68 -10.16
N GLN A 187 15.98 0.76 -10.97
CA GLN A 187 15.97 1.54 -12.21
C GLN A 187 16.09 3.04 -11.96
N LEU A 188 15.35 3.57 -10.98
CA LEU A 188 15.47 4.98 -10.58
C LEU A 188 16.88 5.27 -10.07
N LEU A 189 17.44 4.37 -9.25
CA LEU A 189 18.78 4.51 -8.69
C LEU A 189 19.87 4.34 -9.74
N ALA A 190 19.67 3.50 -10.76
CA ALA A 190 20.60 3.36 -11.88
C ALA A 190 20.73 4.68 -12.66
N PHE A 191 19.65 5.46 -12.76
CA PHE A 191 19.70 6.78 -13.39
C PHE A 191 20.41 7.83 -12.52
N VAL A 192 20.14 7.82 -11.21
CA VAL A 192 20.58 8.87 -10.29
C VAL A 192 22.00 8.65 -9.73
N ARG A 193 22.39 7.40 -9.52
CA ARG A 193 23.67 7.02 -8.86
C ARG A 193 24.92 7.48 -9.63
N PRO A 194 24.99 7.38 -10.98
CA PRO A 194 26.14 7.88 -11.72
C PRO A 194 26.34 9.39 -11.57
N MET A 195 25.24 10.17 -11.56
CA MET A 195 25.29 11.62 -11.39
C MET A 195 25.82 12.00 -9.99
N TYR A 196 25.39 11.26 -8.96
CA TYR A 196 25.89 11.43 -7.59
C TYR A 196 27.39 11.14 -7.49
N GLN A 197 27.83 10.01 -8.05
CA GLN A 197 29.25 9.61 -8.02
C GLN A 197 30.13 10.62 -8.77
N ALA A 198 29.73 11.05 -9.96
CA ALA A 198 30.46 12.05 -10.73
C ALA A 198 30.60 13.39 -9.99
N SER A 199 29.54 13.81 -9.29
CA SER A 199 29.55 15.07 -8.54
C SER A 199 30.39 14.99 -7.26
N ARG A 200 30.34 13.85 -6.56
CA ARG A 200 31.23 13.56 -5.43
C ARG A 200 32.69 13.59 -5.83
N GLU A 201 33.04 12.99 -6.97
CA GLU A 201 34.43 13.00 -7.46
C GLU A 201 34.88 14.40 -7.85
N ARG A 202 34.02 15.20 -8.50
CA ARG A 202 34.32 16.62 -8.79
C ARG A 202 34.60 17.43 -7.52
N LEU A 203 33.79 17.24 -6.48
CA LEU A 203 34.00 17.90 -5.18
C LEU A 203 35.32 17.44 -4.55
N ARG A 204 35.61 16.13 -4.59
CA ARG A 204 36.86 15.57 -4.07
C ARG A 204 38.10 16.15 -4.76
N ILE A 205 38.05 16.31 -6.09
CA ILE A 205 39.14 16.92 -6.87
C ILE A 205 39.31 18.39 -6.48
N ALA A 206 38.20 19.14 -6.41
CA ALA A 206 38.24 20.56 -6.01
C ALA A 206 38.77 20.77 -4.59
N GLU A 207 38.40 19.90 -3.64
CA GLU A 207 38.91 19.92 -2.26
C GLU A 207 40.38 19.51 -2.16
N ALA A 208 40.87 18.68 -3.08
CA ALA A 208 42.26 18.27 -3.17
C ALA A 208 43.18 19.34 -3.81
N GLY A 209 42.63 20.45 -4.31
CA GLY A 209 43.40 21.57 -4.86
C GLY A 209 44.10 21.29 -6.19
N LEU A 210 43.61 20.32 -6.97
CA LEU A 210 43.99 20.09 -8.37
C LEU A 210 43.01 20.82 -9.31
#